data_AF-A0A538BCW8-F1
#
_entry.id   AF-A0A538BCW8-F1
#
_cell.length_a   1.000
_cell.length_b   1.000
_cell.length_c   1.000
_cell.angle_alpha   90.00
_cell.angle_beta   90.00
_cell.angle_gamma   90.00
#
_symmetry.space_group_name_H-M   'P 1'
#
loop_
_entity.id
_entity.type
_entity.pdbx_description
1 polymer ?
#
loop_
_entity_poly.entity_id
_entity_poly.type
_entity_poly.pdbx_seq_one_letter_code
_entity_poly.pdbx_strand_id
1 'polypeptide(L)'
;NLQRALVGAVGAWVFFLLLHLVSPRGMGFGDVRLSFLLGLFLGWLDLRHVFLGIFVGFLLGSIVGIVLMVLRRRGRKDHIPFGPFLAAGSVIAVLFGSTILGWYSPS
;
A
#
# COMPACT_ATOMS: atom_id res chain seq x y z
N ASN A 1 19.67 -3.55 6.73
CA ASN A 1 18.43 -2.98 7.29
C ASN A 1 18.15 -1.58 6.75
N LEU A 2 19.06 -0.61 6.93
CA LEU A 2 18.82 0.77 6.45
C LEU A 2 18.67 0.92 4.93
N GLN A 3 19.54 0.28 4.12
CA GLN A 3 19.44 0.35 2.66
C GLN A 3 18.07 -0.12 2.14
N ARG A 4 17.57 -1.26 2.65
CA ARG A 4 16.25 -1.81 2.28
C ARG A 4 15.12 -0.89 2.73
N ALA A 5 15.23 -0.29 3.92
CA ALA A 5 14.28 0.69 4.41
C ALA A 5 14.22 1.92 3.49
N LEU A 6 15.37 2.45 3.07
CA LEU A 6 15.43 3.59 2.14
C LEU A 6 14.87 3.24 0.76
N VAL A 7 15.21 2.07 0.22
CA VAL A 7 14.67 1.57 -1.05
C VAL A 7 13.15 1.39 -0.95
N GLY A 8 12.66 0.83 0.15
CA GLY A 8 11.22 0.67 0.42
C GLY A 8 10.50 2.01 0.53
N ALA A 9 11.07 2.97 1.28
CA ALA A 9 10.50 4.29 1.48
C ALA A 9 10.43 5.09 0.18
N VAL A 10 11.55 5.20 -0.54
CA VAL A 10 11.65 5.95 -1.80
C VAL A 10 10.83 5.25 -2.88
N GLY A 11 10.93 3.92 -2.99
CA GLY A 11 10.19 3.15 -3.99
C GLY A 11 8.68 3.29 -3.82
N ALA A 12 8.17 3.12 -2.59
CA ALA A 12 6.75 3.31 -2.29
C ALA A 12 6.33 4.76 -2.54
N TRP A 13 7.10 5.74 -2.06
CA TRP A 13 6.78 7.15 -2.24
C TRP A 13 6.74 7.57 -3.70
N VAL A 14 7.74 7.19 -4.51
CA VAL A 14 7.77 7.48 -5.95
C VAL A 14 6.58 6.83 -6.64
N PHE A 15 6.27 5.57 -6.33
CA PHE A 15 5.13 4.89 -6.92
C PHE A 15 3.80 5.61 -6.62
N PHE A 16 3.52 5.93 -5.36
CA PHE A 16 2.31 6.65 -4.98
C PHE A 16 2.31 8.11 -5.46
N LEU A 17 3.46 8.76 -5.55
CA LEU A 17 3.59 10.10 -6.11
C LEU A 17 3.20 10.10 -7.60
N LEU A 18 3.69 9.14 -8.38
CA LEU A 18 3.31 9.01 -9.79
C LEU A 18 1.81 8.77 -9.94
N LEU A 19 1.20 7.94 -9.11
CA LEU A 19 -0.25 7.73 -9.11
C LEU A 19 -1.01 9.01 -8.77
N HIS A 20 -0.54 9.79 -7.79
CA HIS A 20 -1.12 11.08 -7.46
C HIS A 20 -0.98 12.10 -8.60
N LEU A 21 0.15 12.12 -9.31
CA LEU A 21 0.35 13.02 -10.46
C LEU A 21 -0.56 12.67 -11.65
N VAL A 22 -0.80 11.38 -11.89
CA VAL A 22 -1.71 10.92 -12.96
C VAL A 22 -3.18 11.13 -12.56
N SER A 23 -3.53 10.92 -11.28
CA SER A 23 -4.89 11.03 -10.77
C SER A 23 -4.96 11.78 -9.44
N PRO A 24 -4.77 13.11 -9.44
CA PRO A 24 -4.72 13.91 -8.21
C PRO A 24 -6.07 13.98 -7.50
N ARG A 25 -7.17 13.77 -8.25
CA ARG A 25 -8.53 13.68 -7.69
C ARG A 25 -8.83 12.31 -7.09
N GLY A 26 -8.13 11.25 -7.52
CA GLY A 26 -8.35 9.89 -7.07
C GLY A 26 -7.63 9.54 -5.78
N MET A 27 -6.49 10.18 -5.49
CA MET A 27 -5.62 9.84 -4.36
C MET A 27 -5.09 11.10 -3.68
N GLY A 28 -5.21 11.14 -2.35
CA GLY A 28 -4.80 12.30 -1.57
C GLY A 28 -3.29 12.35 -1.38
N PHE A 29 -2.70 13.54 -1.28
CA PHE A 29 -1.27 13.66 -0.99
C PHE A 29 -0.89 13.08 0.38
N GLY A 30 -1.84 12.96 1.30
CA GLY A 30 -1.68 12.23 2.55
C GLY A 30 -1.29 10.76 2.35
N ASP A 31 -1.86 10.10 1.33
CA ASP A 31 -1.56 8.70 1.00
C ASP A 31 -0.12 8.55 0.49
N VAL A 32 0.35 9.53 -0.29
CA VAL A 32 1.73 9.59 -0.79
C VAL A 32 2.71 9.70 0.38
N ARG A 33 2.46 10.62 1.32
CA ARG A 33 3.31 10.76 2.52
C ARG A 33 3.27 9.49 3.37
N LEU A 34 2.09 8.92 3.60
CA LEU A 34 1.94 7.69 4.36
C LEU A 34 2.73 6.53 3.73
N SER A 35 2.71 6.41 2.40
CA SER A 35 3.46 5.37 1.68
C SER A 35 4.97 5.45 1.93
N PHE A 36 5.54 6.64 2.12
CA PHE A 36 6.94 6.81 2.49
C PHE A 36 7.23 6.21 3.87
N LEU A 37 6.43 6.56 4.88
CA LEU A 37 6.60 6.04 6.24
C LEU A 37 6.40 4.53 6.31
N LEU A 38 5.36 4.01 5.64
CA LEU A 38 5.08 2.58 5.59
C LEU A 38 6.15 1.82 4.80
N GLY A 39 6.62 2.37 3.68
CA GLY A 39 7.72 1.79 2.90
C GLY A 39 9.03 1.75 3.69
N LEU A 40 9.31 2.78 4.50
CA LEU A 40 10.47 2.82 5.40
C LEU A 40 10.37 1.71 6.46
N PHE A 41 9.23 1.61 7.13
CA PHE A 41 9.01 0.65 8.20
C PHE A 41 9.01 -0.80 7.68
N LEU A 42 8.26 -1.09 6.62
CA LEU A 42 8.22 -2.42 6.02
C LEU A 42 9.57 -2.80 5.39
N GLY A 43 10.25 -1.86 4.74
CA GLY A 43 11.56 -2.08 4.15
C GLY A 43 12.65 -2.34 5.19
N TRP A 44 12.47 -1.85 6.42
CA TRP A 44 13.33 -2.21 7.55
C TRP A 44 13.24 -3.69 7.91
N LEU A 45 12.04 -4.29 7.78
CA LEU A 45 11.82 -5.72 7.98
C LEU A 45 12.37 -6.53 6.79
N ASP A 46 11.79 -6.34 5.61
CA ASP A 46 12.30 -6.87 4.34
C ASP A 46 11.60 -6.16 3.17
N LEU A 47 12.25 -6.05 2.00
CA LEU A 47 11.61 -5.48 0.81
C LEU A 47 10.35 -6.26 0.41
N ARG A 48 10.32 -7.57 0.66
CA ARG A 48 9.14 -8.40 0.40
C ARG A 48 7.92 -7.96 1.22
N HIS A 49 8.12 -7.44 2.44
CA HIS A 49 7.03 -6.89 3.26
C HIS A 49 6.47 -5.61 2.65
N VAL A 50 7.30 -4.77 2.02
CA VAL A 50 6.85 -3.56 1.31
C VAL A 50 5.90 -3.94 0.18
N PHE A 51 6.31 -4.90 -0.66
CA PHE A 51 5.48 -5.38 -1.77
C PHE A 51 4.16 -5.98 -1.28
N LEU A 52 4.21 -6.85 -0.26
CA LEU A 52 3.02 -7.47 0.30
C LEU A 52 2.06 -6.41 0.89
N GLY A 53 2.57 -5.45 1.66
CA GLY A 53 1.77 -4.41 2.28
C GLY A 53 1.07 -3.50 1.27
N ILE A 54 1.79 -3.08 0.23
CA ILE A 54 1.22 -2.30 -0.87
C ILE A 54 0.19 -3.14 -1.62
N PHE A 55 0.51 -4.38 -1.98
CA PHE A 55 -0.38 -5.25 -2.74
C PHE A 55 -1.70 -5.53 -1.99
N VAL A 56 -1.63 -5.92 -0.72
CA VAL A 56 -2.81 -6.15 0.11
C VAL A 56 -3.61 -4.86 0.30
N GLY A 57 -2.94 -3.73 0.50
CA GLY A 57 -3.61 -2.44 0.59
C GLY A 57 -4.37 -2.08 -0.69
N PHE A 58 -3.76 -2.31 -1.86
CA PHE A 58 -4.43 -2.15 -3.15
C PHE A 58 -5.60 -3.10 -3.33
N LEU A 59 -5.45 -4.36 -2.93
CA LEU A 59 -6.50 -5.35 -3.05
C LEU A 59 -7.71 -4.95 -2.19
N LEU A 60 -7.49 -4.57 -0.93
CA LEU A 60 -8.54 -4.10 -0.02
C LEU A 60 -9.21 -2.83 -0.55
N GLY A 61 -8.42 -1.83 -0.97
CA GLY A 61 -8.95 -0.58 -1.53
C GLY A 61 -9.75 -0.81 -2.81
N SER A 62 -9.31 -1.74 -3.66
CA SER A 62 -10.00 -2.09 -4.91
C SER A 62 -11.31 -2.81 -4.65
N ILE A 63 -11.32 -3.80 -3.75
CA ILE A 63 -12.56 -4.52 -3.37
C ILE A 63 -13.59 -3.53 -2.82
N VAL A 64 -13.19 -2.68 -1.87
CA VAL A 64 -14.12 -1.70 -1.28
C VAL A 64 -14.56 -0.66 -2.32
N GLY A 65 -13.66 -0.20 -3.18
CA GLY A 65 -13.99 0.72 -4.27
C GLY A 65 -14.99 0.13 -5.25
N ILE A 66 -14.80 -1.13 -5.66
CA ILE A 66 -15.73 -1.86 -6.56
C ILE A 66 -17.08 -2.04 -5.88
N VAL A 67 -17.12 -2.48 -4.62
CA VAL A 67 -18.37 -2.68 -3.87
C VAL A 67 -19.15 -1.35 -3.76
N LEU A 68 -18.48 -0.25 -3.42
CA LEU A 68 -19.13 1.07 -3.33
C LEU A 68 -19.66 1.56 -4.68
N MET A 69 -18.94 1.27 -5.78
CA MET A 69 -19.36 1.60 -7.14
C MET A 69 -20.59 0.78 -7.57
N VAL A 70 -20.60 -0.53 -7.28
CA VAL A 70 -21.72 -1.43 -7.58
C VAL A 70 -22.97 -1.05 -6.80
N LEU A 71 -22.82 -0.70 -5.51
CA LEU A 71 -23.92 -0.24 -4.66
C LEU A 71 -24.41 1.18 -5.01
N ARG A 72 -23.84 1.84 -6.04
CA ARG A 72 -24.11 3.23 -6.45
C ARG A 72 -24.02 4.24 -5.30
N ARG A 73 -23.32 3.91 -4.21
CA ARG A 73 -23.19 4.77 -3.03
C ARG A 73 -22.12 5.84 -3.21
N ARG A 74 -21.24 5.69 -4.20
CA ARG A 74 -20.22 6.66 -4.59
C ARG A 74 -20.11 6.69 -6.12
N GLY A 75 -20.02 7.89 -6.68
CA GLY A 75 -19.77 8.08 -8.10
C GLY A 75 -18.31 7.83 -8.46
N ARG A 76 -18.03 7.60 -9.75
CA ARG A 76 -16.66 7.41 -10.29
C ARG A 76 -15.68 8.58 -10.01
N LYS A 77 -16.21 9.71 -9.51
CA LYS A 77 -15.48 10.96 -9.20
C LYS A 77 -15.26 11.15 -7.70
N ASP A 78 -15.82 10.30 -6.86
CA ASP A 78 -15.68 10.44 -5.41
C ASP A 78 -14.32 9.97 -4.94
N HIS A 79 -13.66 10.80 -4.13
CA HIS A 79 -12.38 10.48 -3.54
C HIS A 79 -12.52 9.31 -2.55
N ILE A 80 -11.73 8.26 -2.75
CA ILE A 80 -11.59 7.17 -1.79
C ILE A 80 -10.16 7.27 -1.24
N PRO A 81 -9.99 7.70 0.03
CA PRO A 81 -8.65 7.81 0.60
C PRO A 81 -8.03 6.40 0.64
N PHE A 82 -6.85 6.25 0.04
CA PHE A 82 -6.18 4.96 -0.08
C PHE A 82 -5.40 4.60 1.19
N GLY A 83 -5.08 5.60 2.01
CA GLY A 83 -4.27 5.49 3.21
C GLY A 83 -4.77 4.46 4.23
N PRO A 84 -6.06 4.40 4.59
CA PRO A 84 -6.58 3.39 5.51
C PRO A 84 -6.36 1.96 5.01
N PHE A 85 -6.54 1.72 3.71
CA PHE A 85 -6.31 0.39 3.11
C PHE A 85 -4.82 0.07 3.05
N LEU A 86 -3.97 1.04 2.72
CA LEU A 86 -2.53 0.87 2.73
C LEU A 86 -1.99 0.56 4.13
N ALA A 87 -2.52 1.23 5.16
CA ALA A 87 -2.21 0.95 6.55
C ALA A 87 -2.66 -0.47 6.94
N ALA A 88 -3.89 -0.87 6.60
CA ALA A 88 -4.40 -2.21 6.86
C ALA A 88 -3.54 -3.29 6.17
N GLY A 89 -3.19 -3.09 4.90
CA GLY A 89 -2.29 -3.98 4.16
C GLY A 89 -0.91 -4.08 4.82
N SER A 90 -0.38 -2.97 5.32
CA SER A 90 0.89 -2.95 6.05
C SER A 90 0.83 -3.72 7.36
N VAL A 91 -0.26 -3.60 8.13
CA VAL A 91 -0.47 -4.41 9.35
C VAL A 91 -0.51 -5.89 9.00
N ILE A 92 -1.23 -6.27 7.95
CA ILE A 92 -1.30 -7.66 7.48
C ILE A 92 0.09 -8.16 7.07
N ALA A 93 0.86 -7.35 6.34
CA ALA A 93 2.21 -7.70 5.95
C ALA A 93 3.13 -7.90 7.16
N VAL A 94 3.02 -7.06 8.21
CA VAL A 94 3.83 -7.22 9.43
C VAL A 94 3.46 -8.50 10.19
N LEU A 95 2.16 -8.79 10.33
CA LEU A 95 1.68 -9.93 11.13
C LEU A 95 1.87 -11.28 10.43
N PHE A 96 1.64 -11.32 9.12
CA PHE A 96 1.60 -12.57 8.35
C PHE A 96 2.69 -12.68 7.29
N GLY A 97 3.48 -11.62 7.06
CA GLY A 97 4.50 -11.60 6.01
C GLY A 97 5.57 -12.66 6.21
N SER A 98 6.06 -12.87 7.44
CA SER A 98 7.03 -13.93 7.73
C SER A 98 6.48 -15.33 7.41
N THR A 99 5.22 -15.60 7.79
CA THR A 99 4.55 -16.87 7.47
C THR A 99 4.36 -17.03 5.97
N ILE A 100 3.82 -16.02 5.28
CA ILE A 100 3.54 -16.06 3.84
C ILE A 100 4.83 -16.20 3.02
N LEU A 101 5.87 -15.45 3.38
CA LEU A 101 7.15 -15.47 2.67
C LEU A 101 7.96 -16.73 2.97
N GLY A 102 7.76 -17.34 4.14
CA GLY A 102 8.33 -18.64 4.49
C GLY A 102 7.84 -19.77 3.57
N TRP A 103 6.63 -19.67 3.02
CA TRP A 103 6.11 -20.67 2.07
C TRP A 103 6.84 -20.62 0.73
N TYR A 104 7.39 -19.46 0.35
CA TYR A 104 8.17 -19.26 -0.87
C TYR A 104 9.67 -19.48 -0.69
N SER A 105 10.12 -19.69 0.54
CA SER A 105 11.48 -20.12 0.86
C SER A 105 11.40 -21.43 1.63
N PRO A 106 10.96 -22.53 0.99
CA PRO A 106 11.06 -23.84 1.62
C PRO A 106 12.55 -24.09 1.85
N SER A 107 12.95 -24.08 3.12
CA SER A 107 14.25 -24.59 3.56
C SER A 107 14.42 -26.04 3.10
#